data_AF-A0A949X683-F1
#
_entry.id   AF-A0A949X683-F1
#
_cell.length_a   1.000
_cell.length_b   1.000
_cell.length_c   1.000
_cell.angle_alpha   90.00
_cell.angle_beta   90.00
_cell.angle_gamma   90.00
#
_symmetry.space_group_name_H-M   'P 1'
#
loop_
_entity.id
_entity.type
_entity.pdbx_description
1 polymer ?
#
loop_
_entity_poly.entity_id
_entity_poly.type
_entity_poly.pdbx_seq_one_letter_code
_entity_poly.pdbx_strand_id
1 'polypeptide(L)'
;AAFFLSRQRDVKRMFAYSSVEHMGLITFAFGMGGPVASFAGLLHMTVHSLTKSAIFFAVGHASQKTGTQVMERIRGLASVSPTVGWGLMLGTAAILGMPPFGVFASEFLILTAAMAQQPWATPVLLVSLGVSFAAIFGKVQPMVFGEPTAARLPHRPALVPVFAHLALVLLLGLYMPPNLAEWYRQAARFVG
;
A
#
# COMPACT_ATOMS: atom_id res chain seq x y z
N ALA A 1 -8.81 10.42 6.47
CA ALA A 1 -7.34 10.18 6.53
C ALA A 1 -6.59 10.79 5.36
N ALA A 2 -7.07 10.64 4.12
CA ALA A 2 -6.45 11.17 2.88
C ALA A 2 -5.95 12.63 3.00
N PHE A 3 -6.78 13.56 3.50
CA PHE A 3 -6.39 14.96 3.70
C PHE A 3 -5.25 15.19 4.71
N PHE A 4 -5.10 14.30 5.70
CA PHE A 4 -4.01 14.39 6.67
C PHE A 4 -2.68 13.89 6.11
N LEU A 5 -2.70 13.03 5.06
CA LEU A 5 -1.50 12.54 4.39
C LEU A 5 -0.68 13.68 3.81
N SER A 6 -1.33 14.66 3.19
CA SER A 6 -0.66 15.81 2.54
C SER A 6 0.12 16.68 3.53
N ARG A 7 -0.28 16.72 4.81
CA ARG A 7 0.39 17.50 5.85
C ARG A 7 1.51 16.76 6.58
N GLN A 8 1.64 15.44 6.42
CA GLN A 8 2.69 14.69 7.09
C GLN A 8 4.08 15.04 6.55
N ARG A 9 5.03 15.32 7.45
CA ARG A 9 6.45 15.52 7.10
C ARG A 9 7.31 14.30 7.39
N ASP A 10 6.82 13.41 8.26
CA ASP A 10 7.48 12.18 8.65
C ASP A 10 6.98 11.01 7.79
N VAL A 11 7.91 10.23 7.24
CA VAL A 11 7.61 9.11 6.33
C VAL A 11 6.83 7.99 7.01
N LYS A 12 7.17 7.63 8.25
CA LYS A 12 6.50 6.54 8.97
C LYS A 12 5.10 6.95 9.35
N ARG A 13 4.91 8.20 9.79
CA ARG A 13 3.58 8.75 10.07
C ARG A 13 2.72 8.81 8.81
N MET A 14 3.25 9.25 7.67
CA MET A 14 2.51 9.25 6.41
C MET A 14 1.97 7.85 6.09
N PHE A 15 2.82 6.83 6.13
CA PHE A 15 2.35 5.47 5.88
C PHE A 15 1.44 4.92 6.99
N ALA A 16 1.58 5.34 8.25
CA ALA A 16 0.61 4.98 9.30
C ALA A 16 -0.78 5.57 9.01
N TYR A 17 -0.88 6.84 8.58
CA TYR A 17 -2.15 7.44 8.18
C TYR A 17 -2.76 6.75 6.96
N SER A 18 -1.94 6.25 6.03
CA SER A 18 -2.49 5.51 4.89
C SER A 18 -3.04 4.14 5.33
N SER A 19 -2.50 3.52 6.39
CA SER A 19 -3.17 2.34 6.98
C SER A 19 -4.56 2.67 7.49
N VAL A 20 -4.79 3.84 8.10
CA VAL A 20 -6.13 4.25 8.55
C VAL A 20 -7.12 4.37 7.38
N GLU A 21 -6.64 4.85 6.22
CA GLU A 21 -7.46 4.89 5.00
C GLU A 21 -7.86 3.49 4.52
N HIS A 22 -6.89 2.58 4.37
CA HIS A 22 -7.18 1.21 3.92
C HIS A 22 -8.05 0.44 4.93
N MET A 23 -7.88 0.67 6.23
CA MET A 23 -8.81 0.13 7.24
C MET A 23 -10.22 0.68 7.07
N GLY A 24 -10.37 1.94 6.63
CA GLY A 24 -11.65 2.52 6.23
C GLY A 24 -12.29 1.79 5.06
N LEU A 25 -11.50 1.45 4.02
CA LEU A 25 -11.98 0.64 2.88
C LEU A 25 -12.41 -0.77 3.30
N ILE A 26 -11.62 -1.42 4.16
CA ILE A 26 -11.95 -2.75 4.71
C ILE A 26 -13.25 -2.70 5.51
N THR A 27 -13.38 -1.69 6.38
CA THR A 27 -14.59 -1.50 7.19
C THR A 27 -15.80 -1.24 6.30
N PHE A 28 -15.64 -0.42 5.25
CA PHE A 28 -16.69 -0.18 4.26
C PHE A 28 -17.09 -1.46 3.51
N ALA A 29 -16.11 -2.27 3.09
CA ALA A 29 -16.37 -3.54 2.41
C ALA A 29 -17.19 -4.52 3.27
N PHE A 30 -16.82 -4.71 4.54
CA PHE A 30 -17.60 -5.53 5.47
C PHE A 30 -18.95 -4.90 5.82
N GLY A 31 -19.03 -3.57 5.89
CA GLY A 31 -20.28 -2.85 6.15
C GLY A 31 -21.30 -2.97 5.00
N MET A 32 -20.84 -3.10 3.74
CA MET A 32 -21.71 -3.43 2.61
C MET A 32 -22.27 -4.85 2.71
N GLY A 33 -21.47 -5.79 3.21
CA GLY A 33 -21.83 -7.20 3.31
C GLY A 33 -21.96 -7.90 1.96
N GLY A 34 -22.30 -9.19 2.02
CA GLY A 34 -22.45 -10.05 0.86
C GLY A 34 -21.13 -10.66 0.38
N PRO A 35 -21.21 -11.72 -0.45
CA PRO A 35 -20.08 -12.59 -0.72
C PRO A 35 -18.91 -11.88 -1.41
N VAL A 36 -19.19 -10.95 -2.31
CA VAL A 36 -18.15 -10.23 -3.07
C VAL A 36 -17.45 -9.18 -2.21
N ALA A 37 -18.21 -8.38 -1.45
CA ALA A 37 -17.62 -7.33 -0.62
C ALA A 37 -16.83 -7.91 0.56
N SER A 38 -17.36 -8.95 1.21
CA SER A 38 -16.67 -9.67 2.29
C SER A 38 -15.40 -10.37 1.79
N PHE A 39 -15.44 -11.00 0.61
CA PHE A 39 -14.23 -11.54 -0.03
C PHE A 39 -13.19 -10.45 -0.31
N ALA A 40 -13.63 -9.32 -0.87
CA ALA A 40 -12.75 -8.21 -1.19
C ALA A 40 -12.11 -7.60 0.07
N GLY A 41 -12.86 -7.48 1.17
CA GLY A 41 -12.35 -7.02 2.46
C GLY A 41 -11.26 -7.95 3.03
N LEU A 42 -11.49 -9.26 3.02
CA LEU A 42 -10.51 -10.27 3.45
C LEU A 42 -9.24 -10.25 2.60
N LEU A 43 -9.41 -10.16 1.28
CA LEU A 43 -8.29 -10.03 0.35
C LEU A 43 -7.51 -8.74 0.66
N HIS A 44 -8.21 -7.60 0.77
CA HIS A 44 -7.60 -6.29 1.02
C HIS A 44 -6.79 -6.30 2.32
N MET A 45 -7.32 -6.87 3.42
CA MET A 45 -6.58 -7.03 4.68
C MET A 45 -5.25 -7.76 4.48
N THR A 46 -5.28 -8.87 3.73
CA THR A 46 -4.10 -9.71 3.49
C THR A 46 -3.05 -8.96 2.66
N VAL A 47 -3.43 -8.44 1.49
CA VAL A 47 -2.49 -7.76 0.59
C VAL A 47 -2.02 -6.43 1.17
N HIS A 48 -2.88 -5.71 1.91
CA HIS A 48 -2.50 -4.48 2.61
C HIS A 48 -1.44 -4.76 3.68
N SER A 49 -1.64 -5.78 4.54
CA SER A 49 -0.68 -6.11 5.60
C SER A 49 0.69 -6.49 5.03
N LEU A 50 0.72 -7.30 3.97
CA LEU A 50 1.96 -7.67 3.28
C LEU A 50 2.64 -6.44 2.66
N THR A 51 1.88 -5.58 1.98
CA THR A 51 2.40 -4.35 1.36
C THR A 51 2.97 -3.40 2.41
N LYS A 52 2.26 -3.22 3.53
CA LYS A 52 2.71 -2.37 4.63
C LYS A 52 3.97 -2.87 5.26
N SER A 53 4.08 -4.18 5.50
CA SER A 53 5.32 -4.81 5.97
C SER A 53 6.49 -4.45 5.06
N ALA A 54 6.36 -4.65 3.74
CA ALA A 54 7.39 -4.29 2.77
C ALA A 54 7.79 -2.81 2.83
N ILE A 55 6.80 -1.90 2.88
CA ILE A 55 7.03 -0.46 2.99
C ILE A 55 7.77 -0.11 4.27
N PHE A 56 7.33 -0.61 5.43
CA PHE A 56 7.97 -0.26 6.70
C PHE A 56 9.40 -0.78 6.81
N PHE A 57 9.70 -1.95 6.22
CA PHE A 57 11.09 -2.41 6.07
C PHE A 57 11.90 -1.48 5.15
N ALA A 58 11.37 -1.12 3.98
CA ALA A 58 12.06 -0.22 3.04
C ALA A 58 12.29 1.18 3.64
N VAL A 59 11.28 1.74 4.31
CA VAL A 59 11.36 3.01 5.04
C VAL A 59 12.35 2.91 6.21
N GLY A 60 12.37 1.79 6.94
CA GLY A 60 13.36 1.55 7.99
C GLY A 60 14.79 1.64 7.48
N HIS A 61 15.08 0.97 6.36
CA HIS A 61 16.39 1.05 5.70
C HIS A 61 16.70 2.44 5.15
N ALA A 62 15.72 3.11 4.55
CA ALA A 62 15.87 4.47 4.06
C ALA A 62 16.23 5.44 5.20
N SER A 63 15.50 5.38 6.31
CA SER A 63 15.74 6.23 7.48
C SER A 63 17.05 5.93 8.19
N GLN A 64 17.48 4.66 8.25
CA GLN A 64 18.81 4.33 8.74
C GLN A 64 19.88 4.94 7.83
N LYS A 65 19.75 4.81 6.50
CA LYS A 65 20.70 5.35 5.52
C LYS A 65 20.82 6.87 5.54
N THR A 66 19.72 7.59 5.73
CA THR A 66 19.71 9.06 5.74
C THR A 66 19.83 9.66 7.14
N GLY A 67 19.75 8.84 8.19
CA GLY A 67 19.75 9.29 9.59
C GLY A 67 18.49 10.07 10.00
N THR A 68 17.42 10.03 9.20
CA THR A 68 16.22 10.84 9.47
C THR A 68 14.94 10.18 8.95
N GLN A 69 13.79 10.58 9.51
CA GLN A 69 12.45 10.21 9.05
C GLN A 69 11.75 11.38 8.33
N VAL A 70 12.38 12.55 8.26
CA VAL A 70 11.85 13.73 7.57
C VAL A 70 11.95 13.54 6.06
N MET A 71 10.80 13.43 5.38
CA MET A 71 10.72 13.11 3.94
C MET A 71 11.52 14.09 3.06
N GLU A 72 11.48 15.39 3.37
CA GLU A 72 12.19 16.41 2.60
C GLU A 72 13.72 16.19 2.55
N ARG A 73 14.27 15.49 3.55
CA ARG A 73 15.70 15.18 3.70
C ARG A 73 16.08 13.80 3.18
N ILE A 74 15.10 12.93 2.89
CA ILE A 74 15.32 11.64 2.26
C ILE A 74 15.21 11.87 0.76
N ARG A 75 16.31 11.87 0.01
CA ARG A 75 16.31 12.07 -1.45
C ARG A 75 17.33 11.19 -2.17
N GLY A 76 17.04 10.88 -3.43
CA GLY A 76 17.94 10.15 -4.33
C GLY A 76 18.24 8.72 -3.92
N LEU A 77 17.29 8.03 -3.28
CA LEU A 77 17.49 6.64 -2.84
C LEU A 77 17.84 5.69 -4.00
N ALA A 78 17.32 5.93 -5.21
CA ALA A 78 17.66 5.13 -6.38
C ALA A 78 19.16 5.20 -6.72
N SER A 79 19.82 6.33 -6.47
CA SER A 79 21.25 6.53 -6.72
C SER A 79 22.12 6.09 -5.53
N VAL A 80 21.68 6.36 -4.30
CA VAL A 80 22.44 6.05 -3.08
C VAL A 80 22.35 4.56 -2.71
N SER A 81 21.17 3.96 -2.89
CA SER A 81 20.88 2.57 -2.54
C SER A 81 19.74 2.03 -3.41
N PRO A 82 20.01 1.65 -4.67
CA PRO A 82 19.00 1.29 -5.67
C PRO A 82 17.95 0.30 -5.17
N THR A 83 18.37 -0.71 -4.41
CA THR A 83 17.48 -1.75 -3.89
C THR A 83 16.49 -1.22 -2.84
N VAL A 84 16.87 -0.24 -2.02
CA VAL A 84 15.97 0.45 -1.07
C VAL A 84 15.05 1.40 -1.83
N GLY A 85 15.59 2.16 -2.79
CA GLY A 85 14.82 3.06 -3.64
C GLY A 85 13.71 2.33 -4.39
N TRP A 86 14.05 1.24 -5.09
CA TRP A 86 13.09 0.41 -5.81
C TRP A 86 12.15 -0.35 -4.88
N GLY A 87 12.63 -0.86 -3.73
CA GLY A 87 11.76 -1.48 -2.73
C GLY A 87 10.68 -0.53 -2.21
N LEU A 88 11.07 0.73 -1.92
CA LEU A 88 10.14 1.77 -1.49
C LEU A 88 9.18 2.17 -2.63
N MET A 89 9.70 2.33 -3.85
CA MET A 89 8.89 2.72 -5.01
C MET A 89 7.85 1.65 -5.37
N LEU A 90 8.26 0.38 -5.44
CA LEU A 90 7.37 -0.74 -5.72
C LEU A 90 6.35 -0.96 -4.60
N GLY A 91 6.77 -0.85 -3.33
CA GLY A 91 5.83 -0.87 -2.21
C GLY A 91 4.82 0.27 -2.28
N THR A 92 5.27 1.46 -2.69
CA THR A 92 4.39 2.61 -2.88
C THR A 92 3.43 2.40 -4.05
N ALA A 93 3.89 1.89 -5.18
CA ALA A 93 3.01 1.54 -6.30
C ALA A 93 1.95 0.50 -5.89
N ALA A 94 2.36 -0.52 -5.11
CA ALA A 94 1.45 -1.54 -4.60
C ALA A 94 0.40 -0.97 -3.65
N ILE A 95 0.78 -0.14 -2.66
CA ILE A 95 -0.17 0.40 -1.68
C ILE A 95 -1.12 1.42 -2.30
N LEU A 96 -0.69 2.08 -3.38
CA LEU A 96 -1.52 3.01 -4.14
C LEU A 96 -2.50 2.32 -5.10
N GLY A 97 -2.64 1.00 -5.00
CA GLY A 97 -3.59 0.26 -5.82
C GLY A 97 -3.23 0.29 -7.31
N MET A 98 -1.94 0.32 -7.68
CA MET A 98 -1.57 0.23 -9.10
C MET A 98 -1.67 -1.23 -9.59
N PRO A 99 -2.21 -1.49 -10.79
CA PRO A 99 -2.06 -2.79 -11.44
C PRO A 99 -0.57 -3.13 -11.62
N PRO A 100 -0.15 -4.40 -11.47
CA PRO A 100 -0.95 -5.61 -11.26
C PRO A 100 -0.99 -6.11 -9.79
N PHE A 101 -0.83 -5.24 -8.79
CA PHE A 101 -0.72 -5.68 -7.39
C PHE A 101 -2.06 -6.12 -6.77
N GLY A 102 -2.03 -7.03 -5.80
CA GLY A 102 -3.25 -7.53 -5.14
C GLY A 102 -4.10 -6.45 -4.45
N VAL A 103 -3.49 -5.34 -4.02
CA VAL A 103 -4.23 -4.18 -3.49
C VAL A 103 -5.18 -3.63 -4.55
N PHE A 104 -4.73 -3.45 -5.80
CA PHE A 104 -5.60 -3.04 -6.92
C PHE A 104 -6.78 -4.01 -7.11
N ALA A 105 -6.51 -5.31 -7.15
CA ALA A 105 -7.55 -6.32 -7.34
C ALA A 105 -8.64 -6.23 -6.25
N SER A 106 -8.23 -6.06 -5.00
CA SER A 106 -9.16 -5.89 -3.89
C SER A 106 -9.92 -4.56 -3.92
N GLU A 107 -9.27 -3.44 -4.22
CA GLU A 107 -9.92 -2.12 -4.33
C GLU A 107 -10.92 -2.09 -5.49
N PHE A 108 -10.58 -2.71 -6.61
CA PHE A 108 -11.47 -2.85 -7.75
C PHE A 108 -12.72 -3.66 -7.39
N LEU A 109 -12.59 -4.76 -6.64
CA LEU A 109 -13.73 -5.53 -6.14
C LEU A 109 -14.58 -4.73 -5.15
N ILE A 110 -13.96 -3.97 -4.24
CA ILE A 110 -14.68 -3.09 -3.31
C ILE A 110 -15.46 -2.01 -4.08
N LEU A 111 -14.82 -1.35 -5.06
CA LEU A 111 -15.44 -0.31 -5.87
C LEU A 111 -16.58 -0.84 -6.73
N THR A 112 -16.40 -1.98 -7.40
CA THR A 112 -17.47 -2.59 -8.22
C THR A 112 -18.65 -3.05 -7.36
N ALA A 113 -18.39 -3.60 -6.17
CA ALA A 113 -19.44 -3.91 -5.20
C ALA A 113 -20.15 -2.65 -4.70
N ALA A 114 -19.41 -1.56 -4.44
CA ALA A 114 -19.98 -0.26 -4.08
C ALA A 114 -20.85 0.30 -5.20
N MET A 115 -20.42 0.23 -6.45
CA MET A 115 -21.20 0.69 -7.60
C MET A 115 -22.52 -0.07 -7.75
N ALA A 116 -22.53 -1.36 -7.45
CA ALA A 116 -23.72 -2.19 -7.55
C ALA A 116 -24.68 -1.99 -6.37
N GLN A 117 -24.16 -1.90 -5.14
CA GLN A 117 -24.96 -1.91 -3.91
C GLN A 117 -25.20 -0.52 -3.32
N GLN A 118 -24.21 0.38 -3.42
CA GLN A 118 -24.22 1.73 -2.84
C GLN A 118 -23.63 2.77 -3.81
N PRO A 119 -24.27 3.03 -4.97
CA PRO A 119 -23.70 3.85 -6.04
C PRO A 119 -23.24 5.25 -5.57
N TRP A 120 -23.96 5.83 -4.60
CA TRP A 120 -23.68 7.14 -4.02
C TRP A 120 -22.31 7.21 -3.31
N ALA A 121 -21.79 6.08 -2.80
CA ALA A 121 -20.51 6.02 -2.11
C ALA A 121 -19.31 5.96 -3.08
N THR A 122 -19.53 5.47 -4.30
CA THR A 122 -18.50 5.34 -5.35
C THR A 122 -17.68 6.62 -5.59
N PRO A 123 -18.29 7.80 -5.85
CA PRO A 123 -17.52 9.02 -6.08
C PRO A 123 -16.67 9.41 -4.87
N VAL A 124 -17.16 9.17 -3.65
CA VAL A 124 -16.41 9.47 -2.41
C VAL A 124 -15.18 8.57 -2.30
N LEU A 125 -15.32 7.28 -2.60
CA LEU A 125 -14.22 6.31 -2.61
C LEU A 125 -13.16 6.66 -3.66
N LEU A 126 -13.59 6.95 -4.89
CA LEU A 126 -12.70 7.31 -5.99
C LEU A 126 -11.92 8.60 -5.70
N VAL A 127 -12.59 9.63 -5.17
CA VAL A 127 -11.92 10.88 -4.77
C VAL A 127 -10.93 10.62 -3.64
N SER A 128 -11.30 9.81 -2.64
CA SER A 128 -10.42 9.47 -1.52
C SER A 128 -9.15 8.76 -1.99
N LEU A 129 -9.30 7.72 -2.83
CA LEU A 129 -8.19 6.99 -3.44
C LEU A 129 -7.31 7.90 -4.29
N GLY A 130 -7.90 8.78 -5.12
CA GLY A 130 -7.17 9.73 -5.95
C GLY A 130 -6.36 10.76 -5.14
N VAL A 131 -6.93 11.29 -4.06
CA VAL A 131 -6.23 12.21 -3.16
C VAL A 131 -5.06 11.52 -2.47
N SER A 132 -5.26 10.29 -1.99
CA SER A 132 -4.20 9.52 -1.34
C SER A 132 -3.09 9.12 -2.30
N PHE A 133 -3.46 8.74 -3.53
CA PHE A 133 -2.53 8.53 -4.64
C PHE A 133 -1.63 9.75 -4.83
N ALA A 134 -2.24 10.91 -5.08
CA ALA A 134 -1.49 12.14 -5.32
C ALA A 134 -0.60 12.53 -4.12
N ALA A 135 -1.13 12.41 -2.90
CA ALA A 135 -0.42 12.79 -1.68
C ALA A 135 0.80 11.91 -1.39
N ILE A 136 0.67 10.59 -1.52
CA ILE A 136 1.77 9.65 -1.23
C ILE A 136 2.76 9.64 -2.40
N PHE A 137 2.28 9.53 -3.65
CA PHE A 137 3.14 9.46 -4.82
C PHE A 137 4.01 10.72 -4.94
N GLY A 138 3.40 11.91 -4.80
CA GLY A 138 4.11 13.19 -4.86
C GLY A 138 5.19 13.36 -3.79
N LYS A 139 5.10 12.63 -2.66
CA LYS A 139 6.10 12.67 -1.59
C LYS A 139 7.17 11.61 -1.74
N VAL A 140 6.82 10.40 -2.20
CA VAL A 140 7.77 9.29 -2.39
C VAL A 140 8.63 9.50 -3.62
N GLN A 141 8.09 10.06 -4.71
CA GLN A 141 8.84 10.30 -5.94
C GLN A 141 10.16 11.08 -5.70
N PRO A 142 10.17 12.25 -5.01
CA PRO A 142 11.41 12.97 -4.75
C PRO A 142 12.33 12.24 -3.77
N MET A 143 11.78 11.38 -2.90
CA MET A 143 12.59 10.55 -2.03
C MET A 143 13.40 9.50 -2.80
N VAL A 144 12.79 8.92 -3.83
CA VAL A 144 13.41 7.87 -4.65
C VAL A 144 14.31 8.48 -5.72
N PHE A 145 13.83 9.48 -6.45
CA PHE A 145 14.45 9.99 -7.68
C PHE A 145 15.02 11.41 -7.58
N GLY A 146 14.88 12.09 -6.44
CA GLY A 146 15.44 13.43 -6.24
C GLY A 146 16.97 13.45 -6.19
N GLU A 147 17.55 14.65 -6.09
CA GLU A 147 19.00 14.80 -5.93
C GLU A 147 19.48 14.20 -4.59
N PRO A 148 20.52 13.34 -4.59
CA PRO A 148 21.00 12.68 -3.38
C PRO A 148 21.43 13.65 -2.28
N THR A 149 20.80 13.57 -1.11
CA THR A 149 21.16 14.38 0.07
C THR A 149 22.03 13.66 1.10
N ALA A 150 22.28 12.35 0.95
CA ALA A 150 22.92 11.52 1.98
C ALA A 150 24.20 10.81 1.50
N ALA A 151 25.15 10.65 2.42
CA ALA A 151 26.35 9.84 2.23
C ALA A 151 26.03 8.33 2.24
N ARG A 152 26.81 7.53 1.52
CA ARG A 152 26.68 6.06 1.56
C ARG A 152 26.99 5.54 2.96
N LEU A 153 26.04 4.85 3.59
CA LEU A 153 26.32 4.08 4.80
C LEU A 153 27.01 2.74 4.50
N PRO A 154 27.85 2.23 5.42
CA PRO A 154 28.66 1.04 5.22
C PRO A 154 27.86 -0.29 5.23
N HIS A 155 26.65 -0.32 5.77
CA HIS A 155 25.88 -1.55 5.94
C HIS A 155 24.97 -1.87 4.74
N ARG A 156 25.01 -3.13 4.30
CA ARG A 156 24.11 -3.66 3.27
C ARG A 156 22.71 -3.87 3.88
N PRO A 157 21.64 -3.33 3.27
CA PRO A 157 20.29 -3.47 3.79
C PRO A 157 19.77 -4.91 3.60
N ALA A 158 19.17 -5.49 4.63
CA ALA A 158 18.46 -6.75 4.55
C ALA A 158 17.10 -6.57 3.86
N LEU A 159 17.05 -6.80 2.55
CA LEU A 159 15.86 -6.54 1.72
C LEU A 159 15.09 -7.79 1.32
N VAL A 160 15.52 -8.97 1.76
CA VAL A 160 14.78 -10.22 1.54
C VAL A 160 13.33 -10.09 2.02
N PRO A 161 13.02 -9.55 3.22
CA PRO A 161 11.63 -9.35 3.63
C PRO A 161 10.85 -8.43 2.69
N VAL A 162 11.45 -7.32 2.21
CA VAL A 162 10.78 -6.36 1.32
C VAL A 162 10.31 -7.05 0.05
N PHE A 163 11.23 -7.70 -0.66
CA PHE A 163 10.91 -8.31 -1.94
C PHE A 163 10.09 -9.59 -1.81
N ALA A 164 10.24 -10.35 -0.72
CA ALA A 164 9.39 -11.50 -0.46
C ALA A 164 7.91 -11.09 -0.27
N HIS A 165 7.65 -10.07 0.53
CA HIS A 165 6.29 -9.56 0.72
C HIS A 165 5.72 -8.95 -0.57
N LEU A 166 6.52 -8.17 -1.33
CA LEU A 166 6.07 -7.64 -2.62
C LEU A 166 5.80 -8.72 -3.65
N ALA A 167 6.60 -9.80 -3.68
CA ALA A 167 6.37 -10.94 -4.55
C ALA A 167 5.05 -11.65 -4.22
N LEU A 168 4.72 -11.80 -2.93
CA LEU A 168 3.43 -12.35 -2.51
C LEU A 168 2.27 -11.43 -2.91
N VAL A 169 2.39 -10.12 -2.72
CA VAL A 169 1.36 -9.14 -3.12
C VAL A 169 1.16 -9.14 -4.63
N LEU A 170 2.25 -9.24 -5.40
CA LEU A 170 2.21 -9.35 -6.86
C LEU A 170 1.57 -10.67 -7.29
N LEU A 171 1.98 -11.78 -6.69
CA LEU A 171 1.40 -13.10 -6.95
C LEU A 171 -0.11 -13.07 -6.75
N LEU A 172 -0.58 -12.58 -5.60
CA LEU A 172 -2.01 -12.50 -5.29
C LEU A 172 -2.79 -11.52 -6.19
N GLY A 173 -2.11 -10.57 -6.84
CA GLY A 173 -2.72 -9.68 -7.83
C GLY A 173 -2.83 -10.31 -9.22
N LEU A 174 -1.83 -11.11 -9.62
CA LEU A 174 -1.81 -11.80 -10.93
C LEU A 174 -2.59 -13.12 -10.90
N TYR A 175 -2.54 -13.83 -9.79
CA TYR A 175 -3.07 -15.18 -9.64
C TYR A 175 -3.43 -15.46 -8.19
N MET A 176 -4.72 -15.70 -7.95
CA MET A 176 -5.21 -16.18 -6.66
C MET A 176 -5.19 -17.72 -6.66
N PRO A 177 -4.40 -18.37 -5.79
CA PRO A 177 -4.44 -19.83 -5.66
C PRO A 177 -5.86 -20.32 -5.34
N PRO A 178 -6.39 -21.36 -6.03
CA PRO A 178 -7.77 -21.82 -5.86
C PRO A 178 -8.13 -22.18 -4.42
N ASN A 179 -7.19 -22.80 -3.70
CA ASN A 179 -7.37 -23.16 -2.29
C ASN A 179 -7.54 -21.93 -1.41
N LEU A 180 -6.76 -20.87 -1.66
CA LEU A 180 -6.86 -19.61 -0.92
C LEU A 180 -8.14 -18.86 -1.27
N ALA A 181 -8.51 -18.83 -2.55
CA ALA A 181 -9.79 -18.26 -2.99
C ALA A 181 -10.98 -18.97 -2.34
N GLU A 182 -10.91 -20.30 -2.19
CA GLU A 182 -11.94 -21.07 -1.52
C GLU A 182 -12.01 -20.75 -0.02
N TRP A 183 -10.88 -20.63 0.66
CA TRP A 183 -10.85 -20.20 2.06
C TRP A 183 -11.48 -18.82 2.27
N TYR A 184 -11.17 -17.85 1.40
CA TYR A 184 -11.82 -16.54 1.48
C TYR A 184 -13.33 -16.61 1.18
N ARG A 185 -13.76 -17.43 0.22
CA ARG A 185 -15.20 -17.62 -0.06
C ARG A 185 -15.92 -18.25 1.12
N GLN A 186 -15.32 -19.25 1.77
CA GLN A 186 -15.90 -19.89 2.96
C GLN A 186 -15.95 -18.92 4.14
N ALA A 187 -14.86 -18.19 4.40
CA ALA A 187 -14.82 -17.16 5.44
C ALA A 187 -15.85 -16.05 5.20
N ALA A 188 -15.99 -15.59 3.95
CA ALA A 188 -16.96 -14.56 3.58
C ALA A 188 -18.41 -14.97 3.88
N ARG A 189 -18.77 -16.26 3.71
CA ARG A 189 -20.11 -16.78 4.06
C ARG A 189 -20.43 -16.70 5.55
N PHE A 190 -19.43 -16.70 6.42
CA PHE A 190 -19.64 -16.59 7.87
C PHE A 190 -19.78 -15.14 8.35
N VAL A 191 -19.23 -14.17 7.62
CA VAL A 191 -19.19 -12.76 8.03
C VAL A 191 -20.48 -12.01 7.62
N GLY A 192 -21.23 -12.52 6.63
CA GLY A 192 -22.49 -11.94 6.16
C GLY A 192 -22.66 -12.08 4.65
#